data_AF-A0A661NJT4-F1
#
_entry.id   AF-A0A661NJT4-F1
#
_cell.length_a   1.000
_cell.length_b   1.000
_cell.length_c   1.000
_cell.angle_alpha   90.00
_cell.angle_beta   90.00
_cell.angle_gamma   90.00
#
_symmetry.space_group_name_H-M   'P 1'
#
loop_
_entity.id
_entity.type
_entity.pdbx_description
1 polymer ?
#
loop_
_entity_poly.entity_id
_entity_poly.type
_entity_poly.pdbx_seq_one_letter_code
_entity_poly.pdbx_strand_id
1 'polypeptide(L)'
;MSVSEAVSEAVSVSEAVSVSVSVSEAVSEAVSVPSPPAQRRRRRRPRIPEGRGIADLDRAACEAILRSRDVAFDRVDEDQAPGVEQPIRLRGPIAGVTVRHRSEGHGSRSRRRRIRRLSILDCRVAVAVLAWSPTLRGAGVRSLEHYSIYRPGATVSGSGRPSGHASGLALDLGELVLDDDRRIVVEEAWKDRRRGVAPCPARDGDDEDQRLLRDLVCAAADADLFQVVLTPHHDEAHENHVHLELRPGVTWSLLE
;
A
#
# COMPACT_ATOMS: atom_id res chain seq x y z
N MET A 1 -82.55 12.21 1.80
CA MET A 1 -83.21 11.29 2.74
C MET A 1 -82.12 10.80 3.67
N SER A 2 -82.03 11.12 4.95
CA SER A 2 -83.02 11.52 5.95
C SER A 2 -82.30 12.22 7.12
N VAL A 3 -82.96 13.23 7.71
CA VAL A 3 -82.99 13.73 9.12
C VAL A 3 -81.72 13.64 9.99
N SER A 4 -81.19 14.77 10.51
CA SER A 4 -81.69 15.62 11.63
C SER A 4 -81.69 14.93 13.00
N GLU A 5 -80.88 15.42 13.94
CA GLU A 5 -81.37 15.99 15.21
C GLU A 5 -80.24 16.66 16.01
N ALA A 6 -80.61 17.75 16.68
CA ALA A 6 -79.80 18.59 17.54
C ALA A 6 -80.53 18.77 18.87
N VAL A 7 -79.81 18.78 19.99
CA VAL A 7 -80.23 19.36 21.29
C VAL A 7 -78.94 19.59 22.12
N SER A 8 -78.53 20.84 22.41
CA SER A 8 -78.90 21.71 23.56
C SER A 8 -78.54 21.09 24.92
N GLU A 9 -77.66 21.66 25.74
CA GLU A 9 -77.86 22.73 26.76
C GLU A 9 -76.52 22.85 27.54
N ALA A 10 -76.17 23.82 28.36
CA ALA A 10 -76.62 25.16 28.69
C ALA A 10 -75.45 25.84 29.42
N VAL A 11 -75.50 27.15 29.46
CA VAL A 11 -74.54 28.08 30.08
C VAL A 11 -74.61 28.03 31.60
N SER A 12 -73.48 28.21 32.29
CA SER A 12 -73.46 28.81 33.62
C SER A 12 -72.23 29.70 33.77
N VAL A 13 -72.50 30.99 33.99
CA VAL A 13 -71.53 32.03 34.35
C VAL A 13 -71.55 32.13 35.87
N SER A 14 -70.39 32.18 36.52
CA SER A 14 -70.29 32.64 37.91
C SER A 14 -68.97 33.37 38.11
N GLU A 15 -69.09 34.51 38.76
CA GLU A 15 -68.13 35.59 38.89
C GLU A 15 -66.88 35.29 39.72
N ALA A 16 -65.93 36.20 39.53
CA ALA A 16 -64.60 36.31 40.10
C ALA A 16 -64.52 36.22 41.64
N VAL A 17 -63.42 35.59 42.10
CA VAL A 17 -62.70 36.07 43.28
C VAL A 17 -61.22 36.16 42.91
N SER A 18 -60.74 37.40 42.90
CA SER A 18 -59.33 37.77 42.78
C SER A 18 -58.61 37.49 44.10
N VAL A 19 -57.59 36.63 44.04
CA VAL A 19 -56.56 36.52 45.08
C VAL A 19 -55.21 36.66 44.41
N SER A 20 -54.60 37.81 44.59
CA SER A 20 -53.21 38.09 44.25
C SER A 20 -52.31 37.45 45.30
N VAL A 21 -51.55 36.42 44.91
CA VAL A 21 -50.42 35.91 45.70
C VAL A 21 -49.16 36.10 44.86
N SER A 22 -48.35 37.07 45.28
CA SER A 22 -46.97 37.22 44.83
C SER A 22 -46.16 36.03 45.35
N VAL A 23 -45.60 35.23 44.44
CA VAL A 23 -44.57 34.25 44.76
C VAL A 23 -43.36 34.51 43.88
N SER A 24 -42.25 34.69 44.58
CA SER A 24 -40.94 35.14 44.17
C SER A 24 -40.34 34.37 42.99
N GLU A 25 -39.56 35.09 42.17
CA GLU A 25 -38.67 34.53 41.16
C GLU A 25 -37.77 33.44 41.77
N ALA A 26 -38.04 32.19 41.39
CA ALA A 26 -37.05 31.12 41.49
C ALA A 26 -36.12 31.26 40.29
N VAL A 27 -34.90 31.72 40.55
CA VAL A 27 -33.79 31.70 39.59
C VAL A 27 -33.52 30.23 39.24
N SER A 28 -33.95 29.82 38.06
CA SER A 28 -33.67 28.50 37.52
C SER A 28 -32.23 28.49 37.00
N GLU A 29 -31.31 27.98 37.80
CA GLU A 29 -29.99 27.60 37.31
C GLU A 29 -30.19 26.49 36.26
N ALA A 30 -30.14 26.89 34.98
CA ALA A 30 -30.03 25.96 33.89
C ALA A 30 -28.72 25.17 34.06
N VAL A 31 -28.84 23.94 34.55
CA VAL A 31 -27.75 22.96 34.53
C VAL A 31 -27.38 22.76 33.06
N SER A 32 -26.26 23.37 32.67
CA SER A 32 -25.64 23.16 31.36
C SER A 32 -25.28 21.68 31.26
N VAL A 33 -26.08 20.92 30.51
CA VAL A 33 -25.73 19.55 30.12
C VAL A 33 -24.51 19.68 29.22
N PRO A 34 -23.33 19.14 29.59
CA PRO A 34 -22.17 19.19 28.72
C PRO A 34 -22.52 18.47 27.43
N SER A 35 -22.36 19.17 26.30
CA SER A 35 -22.48 18.58 24.97
C SER A 35 -21.68 17.28 24.93
N PRO A 36 -22.24 16.18 24.40
CA PRO A 36 -21.50 14.93 24.29
C PRO A 36 -20.19 15.20 23.54
N PRO A 37 -19.05 14.64 23.99
CA PRO A 37 -17.78 14.87 23.34
C PRO A 37 -17.95 14.54 21.86
N ALA A 38 -17.65 15.51 20.99
CA ALA A 38 -17.72 15.34 19.55
C ALA A 38 -17.03 14.02 19.22
N GLN A 39 -17.83 13.00 18.87
CA GLN A 39 -17.29 11.69 18.54
C GLN A 39 -16.36 11.95 17.36
N ARG A 40 -15.05 11.96 17.64
CA ARG A 40 -14.02 11.94 16.62
C ARG A 40 -14.38 10.72 15.78
N ARG A 41 -15.06 10.93 14.65
CA ARG A 41 -15.36 9.89 13.69
C ARG A 41 -14.01 9.24 13.43
N ARG A 42 -13.79 8.04 13.97
CA ARG A 42 -12.56 7.29 13.71
C ARG A 42 -12.54 7.18 12.20
N ARG A 43 -11.72 8.00 11.54
CA ARG A 43 -11.63 7.99 10.08
C ARG A 43 -11.30 6.55 9.73
N ARG A 44 -12.21 5.89 9.03
CA ARG A 44 -12.02 4.48 8.63
C ARG A 44 -10.67 4.44 7.91
N ARG A 45 -9.78 3.55 8.36
CA ARG A 45 -8.49 3.37 7.71
C ARG A 45 -8.74 3.09 6.22
N PRO A 46 -8.05 3.76 5.28
CA PRO A 46 -8.14 3.45 3.87
C PRO A 46 -7.90 1.95 3.64
N ARG A 47 -8.70 1.34 2.76
CA ARG A 47 -8.48 -0.05 2.34
C ARG A 47 -7.31 -0.07 1.36
N ILE A 48 -6.53 -1.15 1.40
CA ILE A 48 -5.54 -1.42 0.35
C ILE A 48 -6.33 -2.06 -0.79
N PRO A 49 -6.26 -1.54 -2.03
CA PRO A 49 -6.85 -2.22 -3.18
C PRO A 49 -6.26 -3.61 -3.37
N GLU A 50 -7.04 -4.55 -3.90
CA GLU A 50 -6.57 -5.88 -4.24
C GLU A 50 -5.89 -5.87 -5.62
N GLY A 51 -4.82 -6.67 -5.74
CA GLY A 51 -4.07 -6.88 -6.98
C GLY A 51 -3.80 -5.62 -7.80
N ARG A 52 -4.15 -5.66 -9.08
CA ARG A 52 -3.95 -4.55 -10.04
C ARG A 52 -4.55 -3.21 -9.62
N GLY A 53 -5.55 -3.19 -8.74
CA GLY A 53 -6.14 -1.94 -8.25
C GLY A 53 -5.11 -1.05 -7.52
N ILE A 54 -3.98 -1.61 -7.09
CA ILE A 54 -2.85 -0.85 -6.55
C ILE A 54 -2.26 0.06 -7.62
N ALA A 55 -2.13 -0.38 -8.88
CA ALA A 55 -1.49 0.38 -9.96
C ALA A 55 -2.28 1.65 -10.34
N ASP A 56 -3.56 1.71 -10.00
CA ASP A 56 -4.47 2.83 -10.32
C ASP A 56 -4.56 3.88 -9.18
N LEU A 57 -3.82 3.70 -8.09
CA LEU A 57 -3.82 4.66 -6.98
C LEU A 57 -3.19 5.99 -7.39
N ASP A 58 -3.96 7.07 -7.22
CA ASP A 58 -3.43 8.43 -7.24
C ASP A 58 -2.56 8.71 -5.99
N ARG A 59 -1.84 9.85 -6.05
CA ARG A 59 -0.93 10.28 -4.98
C ARG A 59 -1.60 10.43 -3.63
N ALA A 60 -2.81 11.01 -3.58
CA ALA A 60 -3.49 11.27 -2.32
C ALA A 60 -3.94 9.95 -1.65
N ALA A 61 -4.52 9.04 -2.44
CA ALA A 61 -4.96 7.73 -1.98
C ALA A 61 -3.78 6.85 -1.56
N CYS A 62 -2.72 6.79 -2.37
CA CYS A 62 -1.52 6.02 -2.07
C CYS A 62 -0.87 6.46 -0.76
N GLU A 63 -0.60 7.76 -0.62
CA GLU A 63 0.02 8.29 0.59
C GLU A 63 -0.87 8.14 1.83
N ALA A 64 -2.20 8.24 1.68
CA ALA A 64 -3.13 8.01 2.78
C ALA A 64 -3.10 6.55 3.27
N ILE A 65 -2.97 5.59 2.37
CA ILE A 65 -2.77 4.17 2.72
C ILE A 65 -1.47 4.03 3.52
N LEU A 66 -0.34 4.50 2.99
CA LEU A 66 0.96 4.39 3.65
C LEU A 66 0.96 5.02 5.05
N ARG A 67 0.49 6.26 5.18
CA ARG A 67 0.40 6.97 6.47
C ARG A 67 -0.50 6.24 7.48
N SER A 68 -1.59 5.63 7.03
CA SER A 68 -2.50 4.90 7.92
C SER A 68 -1.93 3.58 8.46
N ARG A 69 -0.78 3.13 7.92
CA ARG A 69 0.03 1.99 8.39
C ARG A 69 1.38 2.42 8.96
N ASP A 70 1.53 3.71 9.29
CA ASP A 70 2.75 4.26 9.89
C ASP A 70 4.02 4.03 9.03
N VAL A 71 3.84 3.89 7.71
CA VAL A 71 4.96 3.80 6.77
C VAL A 71 5.58 5.17 6.61
N ALA A 72 6.84 5.31 7.03
CA ALA A 72 7.57 6.57 6.96
C ALA A 72 8.19 6.76 5.56
N PHE A 73 7.88 7.88 4.91
CA PHE A 73 8.45 8.27 3.62
C PHE A 73 8.60 9.79 3.51
N ASP A 74 9.49 10.22 2.62
CA ASP A 74 9.59 11.58 2.15
C ASP A 74 9.12 11.66 0.70
N ARG A 75 8.48 12.77 0.33
CA ARG A 75 8.29 13.11 -1.09
C ARG A 75 9.65 13.49 -1.68
N VAL A 76 9.82 13.15 -2.94
CA VAL A 76 10.99 13.54 -3.73
C VAL A 76 10.53 14.57 -4.76
N ASP A 77 11.34 15.59 -5.02
CA ASP A 77 11.02 16.59 -6.03
C ASP A 77 11.07 15.97 -7.44
N GLU A 78 10.17 16.41 -8.32
CA GLU A 78 10.00 15.80 -9.65
C GLU A 78 11.25 15.96 -10.54
N ASP A 79 12.04 17.02 -10.33
CA ASP A 79 13.33 17.24 -11.00
C ASP A 79 14.39 16.19 -10.61
N GLN A 80 14.29 15.62 -9.40
CA GLN A 80 15.16 14.55 -8.93
C GLN A 80 14.72 13.17 -9.45
N ALA A 81 13.45 13.05 -9.85
CA ALA A 81 12.80 11.82 -10.27
C ALA A 81 11.99 11.96 -11.58
N PRO A 82 12.56 12.51 -12.68
CA PRO A 82 11.83 12.67 -13.93
C PRO A 82 11.26 11.34 -14.44
N GLY A 83 9.97 11.36 -14.78
CA GLY A 83 9.23 10.18 -15.25
C GLY A 83 8.50 9.41 -14.16
N VAL A 84 8.76 9.70 -12.88
CA VAL A 84 8.04 9.09 -11.75
C VAL A 84 6.83 9.96 -11.40
N GLU A 85 5.62 9.39 -11.42
CA GLU A 85 4.37 10.14 -11.22
C GLU A 85 4.18 10.59 -9.77
N GLN A 86 4.60 9.77 -8.81
CA GLN A 86 4.46 10.05 -7.37
C GLN A 86 5.71 9.59 -6.61
N PRO A 87 6.83 10.30 -6.81
CA PRO A 87 8.13 9.88 -6.32
C PRO A 87 8.23 10.05 -4.80
N ILE A 88 8.62 8.97 -4.15
CA ILE A 88 8.91 8.94 -2.71
C ILE A 88 10.26 8.31 -2.43
N ARG A 89 10.75 8.50 -1.21
CA ARG A 89 11.83 7.71 -0.62
C ARG A 89 11.38 7.18 0.73
N LEU A 90 11.53 5.89 0.96
CA LEU A 90 11.24 5.28 2.26
C LEU A 90 12.26 5.76 3.31
N ARG A 91 11.78 5.99 4.52
CA ARG A 91 12.60 6.33 5.70
C ARG A 91 12.74 5.18 6.69
N GLY A 92 12.09 4.06 6.43
CA GLY A 92 12.05 2.91 7.32
C GLY A 92 11.30 1.74 6.70
N PRO A 93 11.04 0.70 7.50
CA PRO A 93 10.36 -0.50 7.01
C PRO A 93 8.89 -0.25 6.67
N ILE A 94 8.39 -1.02 5.72
CA ILE A 94 6.98 -1.13 5.37
C ILE A 94 6.41 -2.32 6.13
N ALA A 95 5.64 -2.08 7.19
CA ALA A 95 5.05 -3.13 8.03
C ALA A 95 6.07 -4.21 8.47
N GLY A 96 7.26 -3.77 8.90
CA GLY A 96 8.35 -4.65 9.34
C GLY A 96 9.29 -5.14 8.23
N VAL A 97 9.00 -4.86 6.96
CA VAL A 97 9.87 -5.23 5.83
C VAL A 97 10.69 -4.01 5.38
N THR A 98 12.02 -4.09 5.49
CA THR A 98 12.92 -3.08 4.95
C THR A 98 13.08 -3.27 3.44
N VAL A 99 12.94 -2.21 2.66
CA VAL A 99 13.26 -2.21 1.23
C VAL A 99 14.49 -1.35 1.02
N ARG A 100 15.61 -1.96 0.62
CA ARG A 100 16.88 -1.26 0.47
C ARG A 100 17.72 -1.79 -0.67
N HIS A 101 18.66 -0.98 -1.13
CA HIS A 101 19.61 -1.41 -2.15
C HIS A 101 20.63 -2.38 -1.53
N ARG A 102 20.99 -3.47 -2.21
CA ARG A 102 21.94 -4.49 -1.70
C ARG A 102 23.27 -3.89 -1.21
N SER A 103 23.84 -2.97 -1.98
CA SER A 103 25.08 -2.26 -1.60
C SER A 103 24.90 -1.01 -0.72
N GLU A 104 23.75 -0.80 -0.08
CA GLU A 104 23.54 0.38 0.77
C GLU A 104 24.58 0.46 1.90
N GLY A 105 25.02 1.68 2.25
CA GLY A 105 26.05 1.91 3.26
C GLY A 105 27.50 1.72 2.77
N HIS A 106 27.73 1.06 1.64
CA HIS A 106 29.08 0.74 1.15
C HIS A 106 29.58 1.69 0.04
N GLY A 107 30.90 1.85 -0.06
CA GLY A 107 31.59 2.51 -1.18
C GLY A 107 31.85 4.02 -1.04
N SER A 108 32.16 4.70 -2.15
CA SER A 108 32.48 6.13 -2.18
C SER A 108 31.25 7.02 -1.97
N ARG A 109 31.45 8.32 -1.69
CA ARG A 109 30.34 9.31 -1.62
C ARG A 109 29.51 9.32 -2.90
N SER A 110 30.15 9.23 -4.07
CA SER A 110 29.49 9.19 -5.38
C SER A 110 28.66 7.92 -5.55
N ARG A 111 29.19 6.75 -5.12
CA ARG A 111 28.43 5.49 -5.15
C ARG A 111 27.20 5.55 -4.24
N ARG A 112 27.34 6.07 -3.02
CA ARG A 112 26.19 6.26 -2.11
C ARG A 112 25.13 7.19 -2.70
N ARG A 113 25.52 8.29 -3.36
CA ARG A 113 24.57 9.18 -4.06
C ARG A 113 23.82 8.47 -5.18
N ARG A 114 24.53 7.66 -5.98
CA ARG A 114 23.91 6.84 -7.04
C ARG A 114 22.92 5.85 -6.44
N ILE A 115 23.31 5.10 -5.41
CA ILE A 115 22.45 4.13 -4.72
C ILE A 115 21.18 4.79 -4.20
N ARG A 116 21.30 5.93 -3.49
CA ARG A 116 20.13 6.68 -3.01
C ARG A 116 19.16 7.01 -4.14
N ARG A 117 19.66 7.36 -5.32
CA ARG A 117 18.83 7.63 -6.51
C ARG A 117 18.16 6.37 -7.06
N LEU A 118 18.87 5.25 -7.12
CA LEU A 118 18.33 3.95 -7.57
C LEU A 118 17.20 3.44 -6.66
N SER A 119 17.12 3.90 -5.41
CA SER A 119 16.08 3.53 -4.44
C SER A 119 14.90 4.52 -4.38
N ILE A 120 14.81 5.50 -5.29
CA ILE A 120 13.56 6.27 -5.46
C ILE A 120 12.52 5.32 -6.05
N LEU A 121 11.28 5.43 -5.58
CA LEU A 121 10.17 4.59 -6.02
C LEU A 121 8.91 5.43 -6.23
N ASP A 122 8.04 4.96 -7.12
CA ASP A 122 6.67 5.42 -7.18
C ASP A 122 5.93 4.93 -5.93
N CYS A 123 5.09 5.78 -5.33
CA CYS A 123 4.33 5.45 -4.12
C CYS A 123 3.59 4.11 -4.23
N ARG A 124 3.06 3.76 -5.41
CA ARG A 124 2.34 2.49 -5.61
C ARG A 124 3.19 1.26 -5.34
N VAL A 125 4.49 1.29 -5.64
CA VAL A 125 5.40 0.18 -5.33
C VAL A 125 5.48 -0.04 -3.82
N ALA A 126 5.46 1.03 -3.02
CA ALA A 126 5.42 0.89 -1.56
C ALA A 126 4.11 0.26 -1.08
N VAL A 127 2.98 0.57 -1.72
CA VAL A 127 1.69 -0.06 -1.39
C VAL A 127 1.66 -1.53 -1.84
N ALA A 128 2.26 -1.88 -2.97
CA ALA A 128 2.42 -3.28 -3.39
C ALA A 128 3.24 -4.08 -2.37
N VAL A 129 4.38 -3.54 -1.91
CA VAL A 129 5.17 -4.17 -0.84
C VAL A 129 4.39 -4.23 0.47
N LEU A 130 3.59 -3.22 0.79
CA LEU A 130 2.72 -3.24 1.97
C LEU A 130 1.66 -4.34 1.89
N ALA A 131 1.06 -4.57 0.72
CA ALA A 131 0.12 -5.66 0.48
C ALA A 131 0.80 -7.03 0.58
N TRP A 132 2.05 -7.14 0.15
CA TRP A 132 2.86 -8.35 0.23
C TRP A 132 3.41 -8.64 1.64
N SER A 133 3.56 -7.60 2.45
CA SER A 133 4.22 -7.68 3.76
C SER A 133 3.67 -8.74 4.72
N PRO A 134 2.36 -9.07 4.78
CA PRO A 134 1.89 -10.16 5.64
C PRO A 134 2.47 -11.51 5.25
N THR A 135 2.56 -11.81 3.95
CA THR A 135 3.16 -13.05 3.44
C THR A 135 4.66 -13.08 3.72
N LEU A 136 5.36 -11.97 3.45
CA LEU A 136 6.79 -11.84 3.72
C LEU A 136 7.12 -12.01 5.21
N ARG A 137 6.41 -11.31 6.09
CA ARG A 137 6.63 -11.38 7.54
C ARG A 137 6.22 -12.74 8.12
N GLY A 138 5.17 -13.37 7.58
CA GLY A 138 4.77 -14.73 7.95
C GLY A 138 5.87 -15.75 7.66
N ALA A 139 6.68 -15.51 6.63
CA ALA A 139 7.87 -16.28 6.28
C ALA A 139 9.16 -15.82 6.99
N GLY A 140 9.09 -14.87 7.93
CA GLY A 140 10.26 -14.34 8.63
C GLY A 140 11.16 -13.42 7.80
N VAL A 141 10.72 -12.95 6.62
CA VAL A 141 11.50 -12.02 5.79
C VAL A 141 11.48 -10.63 6.42
N ARG A 142 12.64 -10.06 6.76
CA ARG A 142 12.80 -8.69 7.28
C ARG A 142 13.28 -7.68 6.25
N SER A 143 13.90 -8.13 5.16
CA SER A 143 14.45 -7.24 4.15
C SER A 143 14.25 -7.78 2.75
N LEU A 144 13.82 -6.91 1.84
CA LEU A 144 13.98 -7.05 0.40
C LEU A 144 15.20 -6.24 -0.02
N GLU A 145 16.27 -6.89 -0.47
CA GLU A 145 17.41 -6.18 -1.05
C GLU A 145 17.34 -6.16 -2.58
N HIS A 146 17.33 -4.95 -3.13
CA HIS A 146 17.14 -4.72 -4.56
C HIS A 146 18.44 -4.27 -5.25
N TYR A 147 18.55 -4.50 -6.55
CA TYR A 147 19.60 -3.90 -7.39
C TYR A 147 19.22 -2.48 -7.82
N SER A 148 17.96 -2.26 -8.20
CA SER A 148 17.44 -0.94 -8.52
C SER A 148 15.93 -0.91 -8.54
N ILE A 149 15.38 0.28 -8.32
CA ILE A 149 13.96 0.58 -8.53
C ILE A 149 13.85 1.64 -9.63
N TYR A 150 14.54 2.77 -9.47
CA TYR A 150 14.47 3.87 -10.43
C TYR A 150 15.74 4.01 -11.27
N ARG A 151 15.56 3.96 -12.60
CA ARG A 151 16.59 4.17 -13.63
C ARG A 151 16.03 5.12 -14.69
N PRO A 152 16.22 6.45 -14.58
CA PRO A 152 15.62 7.39 -15.52
C PRO A 152 16.06 7.16 -16.95
N GLY A 153 15.10 7.26 -17.86
CA GLY A 153 15.30 6.98 -19.28
C GLY A 153 15.57 5.51 -19.60
N ALA A 154 15.39 4.60 -18.64
CA ALA A 154 15.54 3.17 -18.91
C ALA A 154 14.49 2.69 -19.92
N THR A 155 14.95 1.89 -20.87
CA THR A 155 14.10 1.28 -21.89
C THR A 155 14.17 -0.23 -21.78
N VAL A 156 13.11 -0.90 -22.25
CA VAL A 156 13.11 -2.35 -22.43
C VAL A 156 14.04 -2.68 -23.60
N SER A 157 14.98 -3.59 -23.34
CA SER A 157 16.00 -4.02 -24.30
C SER A 157 15.38 -4.38 -25.65
N GLY A 158 16.01 -3.95 -26.75
CA GLY A 158 15.57 -4.25 -28.11
C GLY A 158 14.28 -3.56 -28.60
N SER A 159 13.52 -2.89 -27.74
CA SER A 159 12.24 -2.26 -28.13
C SER A 159 12.23 -0.73 -28.10
N GLY A 160 13.13 -0.11 -27.33
CA GLY A 160 13.15 1.34 -27.11
C GLY A 160 11.97 1.87 -26.28
N ARG A 161 11.02 1.01 -25.90
CA ARG A 161 9.88 1.38 -25.05
C ARG A 161 10.36 1.69 -23.63
N PRO A 162 9.78 2.67 -22.92
CA PRO A 162 10.11 2.90 -21.52
C PRO A 162 9.89 1.65 -20.66
N SER A 163 10.86 1.36 -19.79
CA SER A 163 10.74 0.33 -18.73
C SER A 163 10.03 0.91 -17.51
N GLY A 164 9.38 0.10 -16.68
CA GLY A 164 8.85 0.53 -15.38
C GLY A 164 9.92 1.14 -14.47
N HIS A 165 11.19 0.78 -14.64
CA HIS A 165 12.29 1.43 -13.92
C HIS A 165 12.44 2.91 -14.27
N ALA A 166 12.11 3.33 -15.51
CA ALA A 166 12.13 4.75 -15.87
C ALA A 166 11.10 5.58 -15.10
N SER A 167 10.05 4.92 -14.60
CA SER A 167 8.96 5.54 -13.86
C SER A 167 8.93 5.15 -12.38
N GLY A 168 9.97 4.46 -11.89
CA GLY A 168 10.04 4.01 -10.49
C GLY A 168 8.96 2.99 -10.11
N LEU A 169 8.34 2.34 -11.11
CA LEU A 169 7.26 1.35 -10.96
C LEU A 169 7.76 -0.10 -10.96
N ALA A 170 9.07 -0.31 -11.11
CA ALA A 170 9.70 -1.62 -11.14
C ALA A 170 10.73 -1.78 -10.00
N LEU A 171 10.91 -3.00 -9.50
CA LEU A 171 11.88 -3.37 -8.47
C LEU A 171 12.61 -4.65 -8.90
N ASP A 172 13.94 -4.59 -8.97
CA ASP A 172 14.79 -5.76 -9.23
C ASP A 172 15.21 -6.38 -7.90
N LEU A 173 14.47 -7.38 -7.42
CA LEU A 173 14.73 -8.11 -6.18
C LEU A 173 15.91 -9.06 -6.36
N GLY A 174 17.02 -8.82 -5.66
CA GLY A 174 18.19 -9.70 -5.71
C GLY A 174 18.32 -10.61 -4.49
N GLU A 175 17.75 -10.23 -3.35
CA GLU A 175 17.96 -10.95 -2.09
C GLU A 175 16.80 -10.77 -1.10
N LEU A 176 16.53 -11.83 -0.34
CA LEU A 176 15.74 -11.77 0.89
C LEU A 176 16.67 -11.92 2.08
N VAL A 177 16.43 -11.15 3.13
CA VAL A 177 17.07 -11.35 4.44
C VAL A 177 16.02 -11.70 5.47
N LEU A 178 16.25 -12.78 6.19
CA LEU A 178 15.35 -13.31 7.21
C LEU A 178 15.68 -12.76 8.60
N ASP A 179 14.77 -12.98 9.54
CA ASP A 179 14.90 -12.58 10.95
C ASP A 179 16.10 -13.24 11.65
N ASP A 180 16.53 -14.43 11.19
CA ASP A 180 17.69 -15.17 11.69
C ASP A 180 19.00 -14.85 10.94
N ASP A 181 19.01 -13.75 10.18
CA ASP A 181 20.11 -13.29 9.33
C ASP A 181 20.48 -14.20 8.15
N ARG A 182 19.72 -15.28 7.88
CA ARG A 182 19.83 -16.01 6.61
C ARG A 182 19.58 -15.07 5.44
N ARG A 183 20.38 -15.25 4.39
CA ARG A 183 20.32 -14.50 3.14
C ARG A 183 19.95 -15.46 2.01
N ILE A 184 18.83 -15.22 1.37
CA ILE A 184 18.38 -15.98 0.21
C ILE A 184 18.65 -15.12 -1.03
N VAL A 185 19.77 -15.40 -1.70
CA VAL A 185 20.21 -14.71 -2.91
C VAL A 185 19.53 -15.34 -4.11
N VAL A 186 18.85 -14.54 -4.96
CA VAL A 186 18.11 -15.07 -6.12
C VAL A 186 19.01 -15.86 -7.07
N GLU A 187 20.22 -15.36 -7.31
CA GLU A 187 21.24 -16.03 -8.13
C GLU A 187 21.66 -17.41 -7.59
N GLU A 188 21.49 -17.68 -6.30
CA GLU A 188 21.89 -18.95 -5.68
C GLU A 188 20.67 -19.87 -5.46
N ALA A 189 19.55 -19.28 -5.03
CA ALA A 189 18.33 -19.97 -4.66
C ALA A 189 17.34 -20.16 -5.83
N TRP A 190 17.65 -19.72 -7.04
CA TRP A 190 16.84 -20.00 -8.23
C TRP A 190 17.62 -20.88 -9.22
N LYS A 191 17.65 -22.21 -9.00
CA LYS A 191 18.48 -23.13 -9.79
C LYS A 191 17.85 -23.56 -11.12
N ASP A 192 16.57 -23.89 -11.16
CA ASP A 192 15.89 -24.14 -12.45
C ASP A 192 15.62 -22.82 -13.15
N ARG A 193 16.25 -22.61 -14.31
CA ARG A 193 16.17 -21.39 -15.14
C ARG A 193 15.79 -21.70 -16.59
N ARG A 194 15.27 -22.89 -16.86
CA ARG A 194 14.96 -23.31 -18.23
C ARG A 194 13.91 -22.40 -18.84
N ARG A 195 14.20 -21.84 -20.02
CA ARG A 195 13.30 -20.96 -20.78
C ARG A 195 12.02 -21.71 -21.17
N GLY A 196 10.88 -21.02 -21.13
CA GLY A 196 9.58 -21.60 -21.49
C GLY A 196 8.98 -22.57 -20.47
N VAL A 197 9.62 -22.73 -19.30
CA VAL A 197 9.08 -23.51 -18.19
C VAL A 197 8.41 -22.55 -17.21
N ALA A 198 7.16 -22.84 -16.84
CA ALA A 198 6.43 -22.02 -15.87
C ALA A 198 7.23 -21.90 -14.56
N PRO A 199 7.39 -20.68 -13.99
CA PRO A 199 8.27 -20.47 -12.85
C PRO A 199 7.69 -20.94 -11.51
N CYS A 200 6.37 -21.01 -11.32
CA CYS A 200 5.78 -21.24 -10.00
C CYS A 200 5.61 -22.68 -9.51
N PRO A 201 5.51 -23.71 -10.36
CA PRO A 201 5.50 -25.09 -9.88
C PRO A 201 6.75 -25.41 -9.06
N ALA A 202 6.55 -26.08 -7.91
CA ALA A 202 7.63 -26.62 -7.10
C ALA A 202 8.53 -27.54 -7.94
N ARG A 203 9.84 -27.56 -7.65
CA ARG A 203 10.78 -28.46 -8.32
C ARG A 203 11.20 -29.58 -7.40
N ASP A 204 11.28 -30.78 -7.97
CA ASP A 204 11.90 -31.92 -7.29
C ASP A 204 13.35 -31.58 -6.95
N GLY A 205 13.71 -31.77 -5.68
CA GLY A 205 15.07 -31.49 -5.19
C GLY A 205 15.38 -30.02 -4.90
N ASP A 206 14.40 -29.11 -4.99
CA ASP A 206 14.58 -27.77 -4.41
C ASP A 206 14.96 -27.91 -2.92
N ASP A 207 15.90 -27.12 -2.43
CA ASP A 207 16.14 -26.97 -0.99
C ASP A 207 15.10 -26.01 -0.35
N GLU A 208 15.24 -25.75 0.95
CA GLU A 208 14.30 -24.87 1.69
C GLU A 208 14.32 -23.43 1.17
N ASP A 209 15.50 -22.89 0.86
CA ASP A 209 15.66 -21.52 0.38
C ASP A 209 15.08 -21.36 -1.02
N GLN A 210 15.32 -22.36 -1.89
CA GLN A 210 14.74 -22.40 -3.23
C GLN A 210 13.21 -22.42 -3.21
N ARG A 211 12.61 -23.27 -2.37
CA ARG A 211 11.15 -23.31 -2.21
C ARG A 211 10.61 -22.01 -1.67
N LEU A 212 11.20 -21.49 -0.59
CA LEU A 212 10.73 -20.28 0.07
C LEU A 212 10.75 -19.07 -0.87
N LEU A 213 11.85 -18.87 -1.62
CA LEU A 213 11.95 -17.79 -2.59
C LEU A 213 10.86 -17.89 -3.66
N ARG A 214 10.67 -19.09 -4.23
CA ARG A 214 9.67 -19.33 -5.27
C ARG A 214 8.25 -19.09 -4.74
N ASP A 215 7.93 -19.65 -3.58
CA ASP A 215 6.61 -19.50 -2.94
C ASP A 215 6.28 -18.02 -2.69
N LEU A 216 7.24 -17.23 -2.19
CA LEU A 216 7.02 -15.82 -1.91
C LEU A 216 6.82 -14.98 -3.18
N VAL A 217 7.63 -15.20 -4.21
CA VAL A 217 7.50 -14.51 -5.50
C VAL A 217 6.19 -14.89 -6.18
N CYS A 218 5.86 -16.17 -6.19
CA CYS A 218 4.63 -16.68 -6.79
C CYS A 218 3.38 -16.24 -6.05
N ALA A 219 3.42 -16.15 -4.71
CA ALA A 219 2.32 -15.57 -3.95
C ALA A 219 2.06 -14.10 -4.31
N ALA A 220 3.10 -13.31 -4.63
CA ALA A 220 2.93 -11.94 -5.10
C ALA A 220 2.35 -11.87 -6.53
N ALA A 221 2.76 -12.79 -7.40
CA ALA A 221 2.24 -12.91 -8.77
C ALA A 221 0.77 -13.35 -8.78
N ASP A 222 0.42 -14.38 -7.99
CA ASP A 222 -0.95 -14.91 -7.85
C ASP A 222 -1.91 -13.88 -7.26
N ALA A 223 -1.42 -13.03 -6.35
CA ALA A 223 -2.18 -11.91 -5.80
C ALA A 223 -2.24 -10.69 -6.75
N ASP A 224 -1.67 -10.79 -7.96
CA ASP A 224 -1.60 -9.73 -8.99
C ASP A 224 -1.07 -8.40 -8.43
N LEU A 225 -0.13 -8.48 -7.48
CA LEU A 225 0.51 -7.31 -6.87
C LEU A 225 1.45 -6.60 -7.86
N PHE A 226 1.92 -7.34 -8.87
CA PHE A 226 2.77 -6.87 -9.95
C PHE A 226 2.27 -7.49 -11.25
N GLN A 227 2.09 -6.67 -12.29
CA GLN A 227 1.56 -7.12 -13.59
C GLN A 227 2.65 -7.72 -14.47
N VAL A 228 3.92 -7.42 -14.21
CA VAL A 228 5.05 -8.05 -14.88
C VAL A 228 5.98 -8.60 -13.82
N VAL A 229 6.17 -9.92 -13.83
CA VAL A 229 7.09 -10.66 -12.99
C VAL A 229 8.03 -11.44 -13.89
N LEU A 230 9.28 -10.97 -14.04
CA LEU A 230 10.31 -11.67 -14.82
C LEU A 230 11.28 -12.32 -13.85
N THR A 231 11.29 -13.64 -13.86
CA THR A 231 12.15 -14.46 -13.03
C THR A 231 13.42 -14.85 -13.80
N PRO A 232 14.36 -15.57 -13.18
CA PRO A 232 15.48 -16.17 -13.89
C PRO A 232 15.10 -17.12 -15.03
N HIS A 233 13.81 -17.46 -15.22
CA HIS A 233 13.31 -18.19 -16.38
C HIS A 233 13.11 -17.30 -17.64
N HIS A 234 13.08 -15.97 -17.52
CA HIS A 234 12.84 -15.06 -18.66
C HIS A 234 14.02 -15.01 -19.65
N ASP A 235 15.18 -14.50 -19.20
CA ASP A 235 16.39 -14.36 -20.02
C ASP A 235 17.68 -14.30 -19.17
N GLU A 236 18.83 -14.10 -19.82
CA GLU A 236 20.14 -13.99 -19.15
C GLU A 236 20.24 -12.73 -18.26
N ALA A 237 19.59 -11.63 -18.65
CA ALA A 237 19.65 -10.39 -17.88
C ALA A 237 18.97 -10.54 -16.50
N HIS A 238 18.02 -11.48 -16.37
CA HIS A 238 17.29 -11.75 -15.13
C HIS A 238 17.85 -12.94 -14.33
N GLU A 239 19.05 -13.45 -14.65
CA GLU A 239 19.58 -14.64 -13.99
C GLU A 239 19.81 -14.48 -12.46
N ASN A 240 20.02 -13.25 -11.99
CA ASN A 240 20.39 -12.93 -10.62
C ASN A 240 19.34 -12.14 -9.83
N HIS A 241 18.16 -11.90 -10.42
CA HIS A 241 17.10 -11.14 -9.76
C HIS A 241 15.71 -11.50 -10.29
N VAL A 242 14.69 -11.13 -9.52
CA VAL A 242 13.30 -11.11 -9.99
C VAL A 242 12.90 -9.67 -10.24
N HIS A 243 12.49 -9.37 -11.47
CA HIS A 243 11.94 -8.07 -11.83
C HIS A 243 10.44 -8.04 -11.53
N LEU A 244 10.02 -7.08 -10.70
CA LEU A 244 8.63 -6.90 -10.26
C LEU A 244 8.15 -5.51 -10.70
N GLU A 245 7.19 -5.43 -11.62
CA GLU A 245 6.72 -4.17 -12.21
C GLU A 245 5.19 -4.01 -12.16
N LEU A 246 4.77 -2.81 -11.72
CA LEU A 246 3.39 -2.36 -11.79
C LEU A 246 3.08 -1.77 -13.16
N ARG A 247 1.90 -2.11 -13.71
CA ARG A 247 1.43 -1.60 -15.00
C ARG A 247 0.04 -0.97 -14.86
N PRO A 248 -0.06 0.37 -14.72
CA PRO A 248 -1.35 1.04 -14.67
C PRO A 248 -2.17 0.80 -15.96
N GLY A 249 -3.47 0.59 -15.80
CA GLY A 249 -4.41 0.50 -16.93
C GLY A 249 -4.33 -0.75 -17.82
N VAL A 250 -3.57 -1.78 -17.44
CA VAL A 250 -3.56 -3.05 -18.19
C VAL A 250 -4.52 -4.07 -17.57
N THR A 251 -5.02 -4.99 -18.41
CA THR A 251 -5.89 -6.09 -17.98
C THR A 251 -5.18 -7.45 -17.94
N TRP A 252 -3.91 -7.50 -18.33
CA TRP A 252 -3.09 -8.69 -18.41
C TRP A 252 -2.00 -8.70 -17.33
N SER A 253 -1.51 -9.89 -17.03
CA SER A 253 -0.32 -10.08 -16.19
C SER A 253 0.64 -11.03 -16.93
N LEU A 254 1.94 -10.82 -16.73
CA LEU A 254 3.02 -11.60 -17.32
C LEU A 254 3.85 -12.20 -16.20
N LEU A 255 4.03 -13.52 -16.24
CA LEU A 255 4.89 -14.28 -15.34
C LEU A 255 5.76 -15.20 -16.19
N GLU A 256 7.07 -14.91 -16.24
CA GLU A 256 8.03 -15.62 -17.08
C GLU A 256 9.33 -15.97 -16.37
#